data_AF-A0A1H0UM21-F1
#
_entry.id   AF-A0A1H0UM21-F1
#
_cell.length_a   1.000
_cell.length_b   1.000
_cell.length_c   1.000
_cell.angle_alpha   90.00
_cell.angle_beta   90.00
_cell.angle_gamma   90.00
#
_symmetry.space_group_name_H-M   'P 1'
#
loop_
_entity.id
_entity.type
_entity.pdbx_description
1 polymer ?
#
loop_
_entity_poly.entity_id
_entity_poly.type
_entity_poly.pdbx_seq_one_letter_code
_entity_poly.pdbx_strand_id
1 'polypeptide(L)'
;MIARYLDPDTDSVQEVELADVSAVDSLLGLVTELGGQRGTPAVELSHPSGATLVIGQAGALSVLMFTDALGTSSHSVGSASHRAGESLVIDYLGSYTEIPIEYFVEREVGRAGAIEFLTAGTPFAPDLTLEPD
;
A
#
# COMPACT_ATOMS: atom_id res chain seq x y z
N MET A 1 -4.00 12.51 -9.18
CA MET A 1 -4.02 11.88 -7.83
C MET A 1 -2.72 12.24 -7.13
N ILE A 2 -2.66 12.28 -5.81
CA ILE A 2 -1.40 12.56 -5.08
C ILE A 2 -0.92 11.29 -4.40
N ALA A 3 0.39 11.04 -4.44
CA ALA A 3 1.04 9.98 -3.70
C ALA A 3 2.09 10.53 -2.75
N ARG A 4 2.27 9.86 -1.60
CA ARG A 4 3.24 10.23 -0.57
C ARG A 4 3.97 8.99 -0.07
N TYR A 5 5.27 9.12 0.16
CA TYR A 5 6.09 8.07 0.78
C TYR A 5 7.27 8.71 1.50
N LEU A 6 7.88 7.99 2.44
CA LEU A 6 9.13 8.42 3.05
C LEU A 6 10.30 7.95 2.20
N ASP A 7 11.16 8.87 1.78
CA ASP A 7 12.47 8.53 1.24
C ASP A 7 13.44 8.31 2.42
N PRO A 8 13.95 7.08 2.64
CA PRO A 8 14.83 6.77 3.76
C PRO A 8 16.23 7.38 3.63
N ASP A 9 16.69 7.71 2.41
CA ASP A 9 18.01 8.30 2.20
C ASP A 9 18.06 9.77 2.62
N THR A 10 16.95 10.48 2.40
CA THR A 10 16.80 11.90 2.76
C THR A 10 16.03 12.12 4.06
N ASP A 11 15.46 11.05 4.64
CA ASP A 11 14.58 11.06 5.81
C ASP A 11 13.47 12.11 5.68
N SER A 12 12.86 12.18 4.50
CA SER A 12 11.86 13.20 4.17
C SER A 12 10.69 12.64 3.36
N VAL A 13 9.49 13.18 3.61
CA VAL A 13 8.29 12.77 2.89
C VAL A 13 8.32 13.38 1.49
N GLN A 14 8.29 12.52 0.49
CA GLN A 14 8.13 12.89 -0.91
C GLN A 14 6.65 12.96 -1.25
N GLU A 15 6.29 13.90 -2.11
CA GLU A 15 4.94 14.03 -2.67
C GLU A 15 5.05 14.03 -4.20
N VAL A 16 4.24 13.18 -4.84
CA VAL A 16 4.28 12.95 -6.29
C VAL A 16 2.88 13.04 -6.85
N GLU A 17 2.71 13.83 -7.91
CA GLU A 17 1.48 13.84 -8.69
C GLU A 17 1.46 12.64 -9.65
N LEU A 18 0.41 11.82 -9.55
CA LEU A 18 0.18 10.67 -10.40
C LEU A 18 -0.86 11.01 -11.47
N ALA A 19 -0.39 11.06 -12.71
CA ALA A 19 -1.18 11.41 -13.88
C ALA A 19 -1.85 10.20 -14.55
N ASP A 20 -1.23 9.02 -14.48
CA ASP A 20 -1.69 7.80 -15.14
C ASP A 20 -1.22 6.52 -14.41
N VAL A 21 -1.65 5.39 -14.95
CA VAL A 21 -1.31 4.05 -14.44
C VAL A 21 0.19 3.78 -14.48
N SER A 22 0.90 4.25 -15.50
CA SER A 22 2.35 4.03 -15.63
C SER A 22 3.12 4.75 -14.51
N ALA A 23 2.64 5.91 -14.07
CA ALA A 23 3.21 6.63 -12.94
C ALA A 23 3.06 5.85 -11.62
N VAL A 24 1.90 5.21 -11.39
CA VAL A 24 1.67 4.34 -10.22
C VAL A 24 2.66 3.18 -10.22
N ASP A 25 2.77 2.47 -11.34
CA ASP A 25 3.67 1.32 -11.46
C ASP A 25 5.13 1.68 -11.22
N SER A 26 5.57 2.79 -11.82
CA SER A 26 6.94 3.28 -11.66
C SER A 26 7.22 3.66 -10.20
N LEU A 27 6.26 4.29 -9.52
CA LEU A 27 6.38 4.67 -8.12
C LEU A 27 6.46 3.44 -7.20
N LEU A 28 5.57 2.46 -7.36
CA LEU A 28 5.59 1.24 -6.55
C LEU A 28 6.89 0.45 -6.73
N GLY A 29 7.39 0.37 -7.98
CA GLY A 29 8.69 -0.23 -8.27
C GLY A 29 9.82 0.49 -7.55
N LEU A 30 9.89 1.82 -7.68
CA LEU A 30 10.90 2.65 -7.03
C LEU A 30 10.88 2.49 -5.51
N VAL A 31 9.70 2.62 -4.87
CA VAL A 31 9.59 2.57 -3.41
C VAL A 31 9.92 1.19 -2.85
N THR A 32 9.64 0.11 -3.58
CA THR A 32 10.07 -1.24 -3.19
C THR A 32 11.61 -1.38 -3.13
N GLU A 33 12.34 -0.60 -3.94
CA GLU A 33 13.81 -0.61 -3.96
C GLU A 33 14.43 0.30 -2.89
N LEU A 34 13.66 1.26 -2.36
CA LEU A 34 14.05 2.12 -1.24
C LEU A 34 14.01 1.32 0.07
N GLY A 35 14.96 0.40 0.27
CA GLY A 35 15.09 -0.28 1.55
C GLY A 35 15.41 0.71 2.69
N GLY A 36 14.95 0.43 3.90
CA GLY A 36 15.25 1.26 5.09
C GLY A 36 15.52 0.41 6.32
N GLN A 37 16.16 1.00 7.34
CA GLN A 37 16.37 0.32 8.64
C GLN A 37 15.05 -0.01 9.36
N ARG A 38 13.96 0.68 8.98
CA ARG A 38 12.62 0.57 9.58
C ARG A 38 11.67 -0.36 8.82
N GLY A 39 12.11 -0.98 7.72
CA GLY A 39 11.26 -1.73 6.79
C GLY A 39 11.18 -1.07 5.41
N THR A 40 10.37 -1.62 4.51
CA THR A 40 10.09 -0.99 3.21
C THR A 40 9.10 0.16 3.42
N PRO A 41 9.32 1.35 2.84
CA PRO A 41 8.35 2.43 2.89
C PRO A 41 7.01 2.04 2.26
N ALA A 42 5.92 2.43 2.89
CA ALA A 42 4.60 2.41 2.26
C ALA A 42 4.41 3.63 1.34
N VAL A 43 3.53 3.45 0.35
CA VAL A 43 2.99 4.54 -0.45
C VAL A 43 1.56 4.81 -0.02
N GLU A 44 1.28 6.06 0.33
CA GLU A 44 -0.08 6.57 0.52
C GLU A 44 -0.56 7.23 -0.78
N LEU A 45 -1.74 6.85 -1.25
CA LEU A 45 -2.41 7.42 -2.41
C LEU A 45 -3.67 8.16 -1.95
N SER A 46 -3.83 9.40 -2.37
CA SER A 46 -5.01 10.24 -2.07
C SER A 46 -5.81 10.50 -3.34
N HIS A 47 -7.03 9.95 -3.40
CA HIS A 47 -7.94 10.12 -4.52
C HIS A 47 -8.77 11.41 -4.38
N PRO A 48 -9.12 12.12 -5.47
CA PRO A 48 -9.92 13.36 -5.41
C PRO A 48 -11.31 13.22 -4.76
N SER A 49 -11.83 11.99 -4.63
CA SER A 49 -13.08 11.72 -3.89
C SER A 49 -12.96 11.91 -2.38
N GLY A 50 -11.73 12.01 -1.85
CA GLY A 50 -11.43 12.02 -0.42
C GLY A 50 -11.05 10.64 0.15
N ALA A 51 -11.11 9.57 -0.65
CA ALA A 51 -10.64 8.25 -0.26
C ALA A 51 -9.10 8.17 -0.28
N THR A 52 -8.54 7.32 0.57
CA THR A 52 -7.09 7.06 0.63
C THR A 52 -6.80 5.56 0.56
N LEU A 53 -5.64 5.23 -0.02
CA LEU A 53 -5.13 3.87 -0.07
C LEU A 53 -3.66 3.88 0.35
N VAL A 54 -3.31 3.14 1.39
CA VAL A 54 -1.93 2.85 1.75
C VAL A 54 -1.57 1.47 1.21
N ILE A 55 -0.44 1.38 0.50
CA ILE A 55 0.12 0.13 0.01
C ILE A 55 1.55 -0.04 0.51
N GLY A 56 1.79 -1.13 1.23
CA GLY A 56 3.12 -1.56 1.68
C GLY A 56 3.57 -2.79 0.92
N GLN A 57 4.84 -2.88 0.55
CA GLN A 57 5.39 -4.02 -0.20
C GLN A 57 6.57 -4.64 0.53
N ALA A 58 6.50 -5.94 0.80
CA ALA A 58 7.56 -6.71 1.44
C ALA A 58 7.81 -7.95 0.61
N GLY A 59 8.80 -7.90 -0.30
CA GLY A 59 9.24 -8.96 -1.22
C GLY A 59 8.14 -9.91 -1.72
N ALA A 60 7.60 -9.83 -2.92
CA ALA A 60 6.48 -10.68 -3.42
C ALA A 60 5.13 -10.59 -2.69
N LEU A 61 5.06 -9.98 -1.50
CA LEU A 61 3.81 -9.68 -0.81
C LEU A 61 3.51 -8.18 -0.80
N SER A 62 2.22 -7.83 -0.76
CA SER A 62 1.71 -6.48 -0.58
C SER A 62 0.60 -6.47 0.47
N VAL A 63 0.48 -5.38 1.23
CA VAL A 63 -0.68 -5.08 2.08
C VAL A 63 -1.35 -3.81 1.60
N LEU A 64 -2.67 -3.77 1.68
CA LEU A 64 -3.50 -2.62 1.34
C LEU A 64 -4.29 -2.21 2.57
N MET A 65 -4.26 -0.93 2.92
CA MET A 65 -5.17 -0.32 3.90
C MET A 65 -5.95 0.78 3.20
N PHE A 66 -7.26 0.61 3.09
CA PHE A 66 -8.14 1.50 2.36
C PHE A 66 -9.04 2.25 3.34
N THR A 67 -9.13 3.56 3.18
CA THR A 67 -10.11 4.39 3.88
C THR A 67 -11.01 5.06 2.85
N ASP A 68 -12.33 4.81 2.95
CA ASP A 68 -13.30 5.44 2.06
C ASP A 68 -13.47 6.94 2.34
N ALA A 69 -14.22 7.63 1.48
CA ALA A 69 -14.47 9.07 1.63
C ALA A 69 -15.29 9.45 2.88
N LEU A 70 -15.90 8.47 3.56
CA LEU A 70 -16.64 8.65 4.82
C LEU A 70 -15.76 8.37 6.05
N GLY A 71 -14.52 7.91 5.84
CA GLY A 71 -13.59 7.56 6.91
C GLY A 71 -13.68 6.12 7.39
N THR A 72 -14.40 5.23 6.68
CA THR A 72 -14.44 3.80 7.01
C THR A 72 -13.15 3.14 6.54
N SER A 73 -12.42 2.51 7.44
CA SER A 73 -11.17 1.82 7.12
C SER A 73 -11.35 0.32 6.96
N SER A 74 -10.48 -0.28 6.14
CA SER A 74 -10.43 -1.70 5.84
C SER A 74 -9.02 -2.11 5.42
N HIS A 75 -8.69 -3.39 5.58
CA HIS A 75 -7.40 -3.96 5.19
C HIS A 75 -7.58 -5.15 4.25
N SER A 76 -6.55 -5.42 3.44
CA SER A 76 -6.54 -6.63 2.60
C SER A 76 -6.43 -7.89 3.44
N VAL A 77 -7.09 -8.95 2.99
CA VAL A 77 -6.98 -10.28 3.60
C VAL A 77 -6.33 -11.24 2.62
N GLY A 78 -5.22 -11.81 3.05
CA GLY A 78 -4.38 -12.71 2.29
C GLY A 78 -4.56 -14.18 2.67
N SER A 79 -4.23 -15.06 1.74
CA SER A 79 -4.31 -16.51 1.93
C SER A 79 -3.10 -17.11 2.64
N ALA A 80 -2.18 -16.30 3.18
CA ALA A 80 -0.98 -16.73 3.90
C ALA A 80 -1.26 -17.32 5.30
N SER A 81 -2.44 -17.92 5.49
CA SER A 81 -2.92 -18.57 6.73
C SER A 81 -1.99 -19.66 7.26
N HIS A 82 -1.10 -20.21 6.43
CA HIS A 82 -0.07 -21.17 6.83
C HIS A 82 1.09 -20.54 7.63
N ARG A 83 1.15 -19.20 7.76
CA ARG A 83 2.12 -18.45 8.57
C ARG A 83 1.47 -17.62 9.66
N ALA A 84 0.30 -18.04 10.13
CA ALA A 84 -0.43 -17.39 11.21
C ALA A 84 0.49 -17.09 12.41
N GLY A 85 0.49 -15.84 12.88
CA GLY A 85 1.34 -15.35 13.96
C GLY A 85 2.66 -14.70 13.54
N GLU A 86 3.03 -14.72 12.25
CA GLU A 86 4.12 -13.89 11.72
C GLU A 86 3.65 -12.46 11.38
N SER A 87 4.56 -11.50 11.43
CA SER A 87 4.31 -10.11 11.02
C SER A 87 5.43 -9.61 10.13
N LEU A 88 5.08 -8.73 9.21
CA LEU A 88 6.01 -8.00 8.36
C LEU A 88 5.99 -6.53 8.73
N VAL A 89 7.14 -5.88 8.58
CA VAL A 89 7.30 -4.48 8.96
C VAL A 89 7.25 -3.60 7.73
N ILE A 90 6.43 -2.56 7.81
CA ILE A 90 6.33 -1.48 6.82
C ILE A 90 6.61 -0.15 7.51
N ASP A 91 7.33 0.75 6.83
CA ASP A 91 7.53 2.13 7.28
C ASP A 91 6.45 3.04 6.68
N TYR A 92 5.47 3.40 7.49
CA TYR A 92 4.44 4.36 7.09
C TYR A 92 4.86 5.78 7.50
N LEU A 93 5.42 6.53 6.55
CA LEU A 93 5.81 7.93 6.69
C LEU A 93 6.68 8.24 7.93
N GLY A 94 7.59 7.33 8.27
CA GLY A 94 8.50 7.41 9.43
C GLY A 94 8.07 6.55 10.62
N SER A 95 6.89 5.93 10.55
CA SER A 95 6.34 5.08 11.60
C SER A 95 6.59 3.61 11.30
N TYR A 96 7.40 2.97 12.16
CA TYR A 96 7.56 1.52 12.20
C TYR A 96 6.20 0.87 12.49
N THR A 97 5.73 0.02 11.58
CA THR A 97 4.42 -0.62 11.67
C THR A 97 4.54 -2.12 11.42
N GLU A 98 4.23 -2.92 12.44
CA GLU A 98 4.12 -4.37 12.33
C GLU A 98 2.71 -4.75 11.86
N ILE A 99 2.64 -5.49 10.77
CA ILE A 99 1.38 -5.88 10.13
C ILE A 99 1.33 -7.41 10.10
N PRO A 100 0.22 -8.03 10.57
CA PRO A 100 0.04 -9.48 10.48
C PRO A 100 0.19 -9.97 9.05
N ILE A 101 0.90 -11.08 8.84
CA ILE A 101 1.10 -11.63 7.49
C ILE A 101 -0.23 -12.05 6.81
N GLU A 102 -1.27 -12.29 7.61
CA GLU A 102 -2.63 -12.56 7.15
C GLU A 102 -3.24 -11.40 6.38
N TYR A 103 -2.70 -10.18 6.53
CA TYR A 103 -3.20 -9.01 5.80
C TYR A 103 -2.54 -8.90 4.42
N PHE A 104 -1.52 -9.71 4.14
CA PHE A 104 -0.72 -9.58 2.93
C PHE A 104 -1.25 -10.48 1.81
N VAL A 105 -1.53 -9.85 0.68
CA VAL A 105 -1.87 -10.52 -0.59
C VAL A 105 -0.62 -10.65 -1.47
N GLU A 106 -0.74 -11.41 -2.55
CA GLU A 106 0.31 -11.44 -3.58
C GLU A 106 0.56 -10.03 -4.15
N ARG A 107 1.82 -9.74 -4.48
CA ARG A 107 2.23 -8.41 -4.94
C ARG A 107 1.41 -7.90 -6.13
N GLU A 108 1.14 -8.77 -7.10
CA GLU A 108 0.38 -8.40 -8.31
C GLU A 108 -1.09 -8.09 -8.00
N VAL A 109 -1.70 -8.76 -7.02
CA VAL A 109 -3.07 -8.45 -6.56
C VAL A 109 -3.10 -7.06 -5.95
N GLY A 110 -2.13 -6.75 -5.07
CA GLY A 110 -2.02 -5.42 -4.47
C GLY A 110 -1.75 -4.32 -5.48
N ARG A 111 -0.87 -4.58 -6.46
CA ARG A 111 -0.59 -3.67 -7.58
C ARG A 111 -1.85 -3.40 -8.40
N ALA A 112 -2.59 -4.45 -8.79
CA ALA A 112 -3.84 -4.30 -9.53
C ALA A 112 -4.88 -3.48 -8.74
N GLY A 113 -4.98 -3.71 -7.42
CA GLY A 113 -5.85 -2.92 -6.53
C GLY A 113 -5.50 -1.43 -6.52
N ALA A 114 -4.20 -1.09 -6.45
CA ALA A 114 -3.74 0.29 -6.51
C ALA A 114 -4.02 0.97 -7.87
N ILE A 115 -3.88 0.23 -8.96
CA ILE A 115 -4.21 0.72 -10.32
C ILE A 115 -5.70 1.03 -10.45
N GLU A 116 -6.57 0.14 -9.96
CA GLU A 116 -8.01 0.37 -10.01
C GLU A 116 -8.43 1.56 -9.12
N PHE A 117 -7.79 1.71 -7.95
CA PHE A 117 -8.01 2.85 -7.06
C PHE A 117 -7.73 4.20 -7.74
N LEU A 118 -6.72 4.29 -8.62
CA LEU A 118 -6.45 5.51 -9.39
C LEU A 118 -7.66 5.97 -10.22
N THR A 119 -8.44 5.02 -10.74
CA THR A 119 -9.55 5.29 -11.66
C THR A 119 -10.89 5.40 -10.94
N ALA A 120 -11.15 4.50 -10.00
CA ALA A 120 -12.46 4.34 -9.37
C ALA A 120 -12.53 4.95 -7.96
N GLY A 121 -11.39 5.31 -7.35
CA GLY A 121 -11.31 5.73 -5.95
C GLY A 121 -11.61 4.62 -4.94
N THR A 122 -11.66 3.37 -5.40
CA THR A 122 -11.79 2.16 -4.58
C THR A 122 -10.86 1.09 -5.15
N PRO A 123 -10.08 0.37 -4.32
CA PRO A 123 -9.20 -0.68 -4.81
C PRO A 123 -10.00 -1.93 -5.19
N PHE A 124 -9.65 -2.54 -6.31
CA PHE A 124 -10.22 -3.82 -6.70
C PHE A 124 -9.26 -4.61 -7.60
N ALA A 125 -9.22 -5.92 -7.39
CA ALA A 125 -8.57 -6.89 -8.26
C ALA A 125 -9.25 -8.25 -8.07
N PRO A 126 -9.17 -9.17 -9.06
CA PRO A 126 -9.47 -10.57 -8.81
C PRO A 126 -8.67 -11.05 -7.59
N ASP A 127 -9.34 -11.78 -6.70
CA ASP A 127 -8.78 -12.33 -5.45
C ASP A 127 -8.36 -11.30 -4.39
N LEU A 128 -8.66 -10.01 -4.58
CA LEU A 128 -8.55 -9.02 -3.51
C LEU A 128 -9.82 -9.03 -2.64
N THR A 129 -9.66 -9.41 -1.38
CA THR A 129 -10.68 -9.24 -0.35
C THR A 129 -10.23 -8.16 0.62
N LEU A 130 -11.14 -7.23 0.95
CA LEU A 130 -10.94 -6.24 2.01
C LEU A 130 -11.91 -6.53 3.16
N GLU A 131 -11.40 -6.54 4.38
CA GLU A 131 -12.22 -6.63 5.60
C GLU A 131 -12.16 -5.30 6.38
N PRO A 132 -13.27 -4.85 6.97
CA PRO A 132 -13.28 -3.69 7.85
C PRO A 132 -12.35 -3.90 9.06
N ASP A 133 -11.72 -2.83 9.53
CA ASP A 133 -10.90 -2.82 10.74
C ASP A 133 -11.72 -2.92 12.05
#